data_AF-Q66PY7-F1
#
_entry.id   AF-Q66PY7-F1
#
_cell.length_a   1.000
_cell.length_b   1.000
_cell.length_c   1.000
_cell.angle_alpha   90.00
_cell.angle_beta   90.00
_cell.angle_gamma   90.00
#
_symmetry.space_group_name_H-M   'P 1'
#
loop_
_entity.id
_entity.type
_entity.pdbx_description
1 polymer ?
#
loop_
_entity_poly.entity_id
_entity_poly.type
_entity_poly.pdbx_seq_one_letter_code
_entity_poly.pdbx_strand_id
1 'polypeptide(L)'
;VLSDVAVPSGTTLDLSSLADGTTVIFEGTTTWGYSEWKGPLLDIEGKKITVKGAEGSVLNGDGARWWDGKGGNGGKTKPKFFSAHKLTDSSITGITIKNPPVQVVSINGCDGLTITDMTIDASDGDKDEQGHNTDGFDIGSSNNV
;
A
#
# COMPACT_ATOMS: atom_id res chain seq x y z
N VAL A 1 13.49 -1.04 -10.52
CA VAL A 1 12.22 -1.00 -11.28
C VAL A 1 11.50 -2.31 -11.04
N LEU A 2 10.19 -2.27 -10.81
CA LEU A 2 9.30 -3.40 -10.65
C LEU A 2 8.17 -3.23 -11.67
N SER A 3 8.02 -4.18 -12.60
CA SER A 3 7.03 -4.11 -13.68
C SER A 3 6.14 -5.33 -13.63
N ASP A 4 4.83 -5.10 -13.64
CA ASP A 4 3.78 -6.14 -13.70
C ASP A 4 3.99 -7.30 -12.70
N VAL A 5 4.45 -6.96 -11.50
CA VAL A 5 4.75 -7.95 -10.46
C VAL A 5 3.44 -8.59 -9.98
N ALA A 6 3.35 -9.92 -10.09
CA ALA A 6 2.31 -10.71 -9.48
C ALA A 6 2.83 -11.32 -8.17
N VAL A 7 2.49 -10.70 -7.04
CA VAL A 7 2.92 -11.14 -5.71
C VAL A 7 2.13 -12.39 -5.29
N PRO A 8 2.79 -13.47 -4.84
CA PRO A 8 2.11 -14.68 -4.41
C PRO A 8 1.10 -14.45 -3.27
N SER A 9 0.07 -15.30 -3.21
CA SER A 9 -0.96 -15.24 -2.16
C SER A 9 -0.37 -15.38 -0.76
N GLY A 10 -0.78 -14.51 0.17
CA GLY A 10 -0.35 -14.59 1.57
C GLY A 10 1.10 -14.16 1.82
N THR A 11 1.71 -13.44 0.87
CA THR A 11 3.08 -12.94 0.98
C THR A 11 3.15 -11.43 0.76
N THR A 12 4.15 -10.82 1.39
CA THR A 12 4.46 -9.39 1.25
C THR A 12 5.41 -9.18 0.08
N LEU A 13 5.18 -8.12 -0.70
CA LEU A 13 6.24 -7.53 -1.51
C LEU A 13 7.15 -6.74 -0.58
N ASP A 14 8.21 -7.41 -0.10
CA ASP A 14 9.11 -6.90 0.92
C ASP A 14 10.25 -6.09 0.30
N LEU A 15 10.24 -4.78 0.56
CA LEU A 15 11.29 -3.82 0.22
C LEU A 15 11.78 -3.11 1.50
N SER A 16 11.77 -3.79 2.65
CA SER A 16 12.21 -3.23 3.94
C SER A 16 13.73 -3.09 4.06
N SER A 17 14.49 -3.83 3.24
CA SER A 17 15.95 -3.94 3.33
C SER A 17 16.68 -3.28 2.16
N LEU A 18 16.16 -2.16 1.68
CA LEU A 18 16.80 -1.39 0.60
C LEU A 18 18.07 -0.69 1.08
N ALA A 19 19.05 -0.55 0.19
CA ALA A 19 20.20 0.29 0.46
C ALA A 19 19.78 1.78 0.51
N ASP A 20 20.45 2.57 1.36
CA ASP A 20 20.23 4.01 1.44
C ASP A 20 20.31 4.68 0.05
N GLY A 21 19.39 5.61 -0.22
CA GLY A 21 19.36 6.34 -1.50
C GLY A 21 18.74 5.56 -2.67
N THR A 22 18.22 4.36 -2.43
CA THR A 22 17.60 3.55 -3.50
C THR A 22 16.38 4.24 -4.10
N THR A 23 16.28 4.16 -5.43
CA THR A 23 15.07 4.54 -6.17
C THR A 23 14.29 3.29 -6.60
N VAL A 24 13.03 3.20 -6.18
CA VAL A 24 12.05 2.18 -6.59
C VAL A 24 11.06 2.82 -7.56
N ILE A 25 10.79 2.15 -8.67
CA ILE A 25 9.82 2.60 -9.67
C ILE A 25 8.86 1.44 -9.94
N PHE A 26 7.57 1.67 -9.78
CA PHE A 26 6.50 0.76 -10.13
C PHE A 26 5.97 1.08 -11.53
N GLU A 27 5.98 0.07 -12.40
CA GLU A 27 5.50 0.10 -13.78
C GLU A 27 4.41 -0.97 -13.97
N GLY A 28 3.52 -0.72 -14.93
CA GLY A 28 2.42 -1.64 -15.24
C GLY A 28 1.49 -1.87 -14.05
N THR A 29 0.92 -3.07 -13.94
CA THR A 29 -0.01 -3.41 -12.84
C THR A 29 0.61 -4.42 -11.89
N THR A 30 0.87 -3.99 -10.64
CA THR A 30 1.24 -4.91 -9.56
C THR A 30 -0.03 -5.50 -8.94
N THR A 31 -0.04 -6.81 -8.70
CA THR A 31 -1.19 -7.54 -8.14
C THR A 31 -0.77 -8.48 -7.02
N TRP A 32 -1.74 -8.91 -6.21
CA TRP A 32 -1.53 -9.87 -5.11
C TRP A 32 -2.49 -11.06 -5.23
N GLY A 33 -1.97 -12.26 -4.98
CA GLY A 33 -2.79 -13.47 -4.83
C GLY A 33 -3.72 -13.40 -3.61
N TYR A 34 -4.87 -14.05 -3.69
CA TYR A 34 -5.86 -14.06 -2.61
C TYR A 34 -5.46 -14.98 -1.45
N SER A 35 -5.56 -14.47 -0.22
CA SER A 35 -5.44 -15.22 1.04
C SER A 35 -6.11 -14.42 2.15
N GLU A 36 -6.69 -15.07 3.15
CA GLU A 36 -7.17 -14.38 4.36
C GLU A 36 -6.05 -14.29 5.40
N TRP A 37 -5.38 -13.14 5.45
CA TRP A 37 -4.22 -12.89 6.32
C TRP A 37 -4.12 -11.39 6.63
N LYS A 38 -3.25 -11.03 7.57
CA LYS A 38 -3.20 -9.65 8.10
C LYS A 38 -2.37 -8.68 7.25
N GLY A 39 -1.61 -9.17 6.26
CA GLY A 39 -0.68 -8.34 5.50
C GLY A 39 0.57 -7.96 6.30
N PRO A 40 1.33 -6.93 5.84
CA PRO A 40 0.99 -6.02 4.75
C PRO A 40 1.18 -6.63 3.35
N LEU A 41 0.51 -6.07 2.34
CA LEU A 41 0.72 -6.43 0.93
C LEU A 41 2.07 -5.89 0.41
N LEU A 42 2.42 -4.64 0.76
CA LEU A 42 3.66 -3.95 0.40
C LEU A 42 4.31 -3.40 1.68
N ASP A 43 5.61 -3.61 1.82
CA ASP A 43 6.40 -3.05 2.91
C ASP A 43 7.63 -2.32 2.36
N ILE A 44 7.80 -1.05 2.73
CA ILE A 44 8.97 -0.25 2.34
C ILE A 44 9.48 0.48 3.58
N GLU A 45 10.76 0.25 3.88
CA GLU A 45 11.51 0.96 4.91
C GLU A 45 12.82 1.51 4.33
N GLY A 46 13.48 2.41 5.06
CA GLY A 46 14.85 2.82 4.76
C GLY A 46 15.07 4.34 4.77
N LYS A 47 16.26 4.73 4.32
CA LYS A 47 16.72 6.12 4.35
C LYS A 47 16.96 6.66 2.95
N LYS A 48 16.51 7.89 2.69
CA LYS A 48 16.62 8.56 1.38
C LYS A 48 16.03 7.72 0.25
N ILE A 49 14.98 6.95 0.55
CA ILE A 49 14.31 6.12 -0.44
C ILE A 49 13.44 7.03 -1.32
N THR A 50 13.52 6.82 -2.62
CA THR A 50 12.63 7.48 -3.60
C THR A 50 11.74 6.44 -4.24
N VAL A 51 10.43 6.51 -4.01
CA VAL A 51 9.44 5.62 -4.60
C VAL A 51 8.64 6.38 -5.63
N LYS A 52 8.48 5.82 -6.84
CA LYS A 52 7.74 6.45 -7.94
C LYS A 52 6.75 5.48 -8.58
N GLY A 53 5.56 5.97 -8.92
CA GLY A 53 4.70 5.34 -9.92
C GLY A 53 5.02 5.92 -11.30
N ALA A 54 5.29 5.05 -12.28
CA ALA A 54 5.31 5.45 -13.67
C ALA A 54 3.90 5.81 -14.16
N GLU A 55 3.81 6.57 -15.26
CA GLU A 55 2.53 6.93 -15.86
C GLU A 55 1.69 5.68 -16.16
N GLY A 56 0.44 5.68 -15.70
CA GLY A 56 -0.49 4.55 -15.86
C GLY A 56 -0.19 3.34 -14.99
N SER A 57 0.81 3.37 -14.11
CA SER A 57 1.06 2.25 -13.20
C SER A 57 0.04 2.18 -12.07
N VAL A 58 -0.30 0.96 -11.66
CA VAL A 58 -1.34 0.70 -10.65
C VAL A 58 -0.89 -0.41 -9.70
N LEU A 59 -1.03 -0.16 -8.41
CA LEU A 59 -0.98 -1.17 -7.36
C LEU A 59 -2.42 -1.64 -7.09
N ASN A 60 -2.83 -2.75 -7.70
CA ASN A 60 -4.21 -3.23 -7.62
C ASN A 60 -4.34 -4.35 -6.57
N GLY A 61 -4.99 -4.03 -5.45
CA GLY A 61 -5.27 -4.99 -4.38
C GLY A 61 -6.38 -5.98 -4.71
N ASP A 62 -7.25 -5.65 -5.69
CA ASP A 62 -8.45 -6.42 -6.03
C ASP A 62 -9.25 -6.82 -4.77
N GLY A 63 -9.53 -5.80 -3.95
CA GLY A 63 -10.07 -5.87 -2.59
C GLY A 63 -11.46 -6.48 -2.50
N ALA A 64 -12.25 -6.46 -3.58
CA ALA A 64 -13.57 -7.07 -3.66
C ALA A 64 -13.59 -8.56 -3.29
N ARG A 65 -12.44 -9.25 -3.42
CA ARG A 65 -12.28 -10.64 -2.97
C ARG A 65 -12.41 -10.79 -1.44
N TRP A 66 -12.10 -9.75 -0.67
CA TRP A 66 -12.19 -9.69 0.79
C TRP A 66 -13.39 -8.92 1.32
N TRP A 67 -13.85 -7.90 0.60
CA TRP A 67 -14.92 -7.04 1.07
C TRP A 67 -16.18 -7.83 1.44
N ASP A 68 -16.71 -7.50 2.62
CA ASP A 68 -17.83 -8.20 3.27
C ASP A 68 -18.67 -7.25 4.15
N GLY A 69 -18.51 -5.93 3.96
CA GLY A 69 -19.17 -4.88 4.72
C GLY A 69 -18.66 -4.70 6.15
N LYS A 70 -17.68 -5.51 6.60
CA LYS A 70 -17.21 -5.51 8.00
C LYS A 70 -15.80 -4.97 8.18
N GLY A 71 -15.04 -4.82 7.10
CA GLY A 71 -13.70 -4.22 7.14
C GLY A 71 -12.80 -4.91 8.17
N GLY A 72 -12.14 -4.14 9.02
CA GLY A 72 -11.32 -4.63 10.13
C GLY A 72 -12.10 -5.02 11.39
N ASN A 73 -13.42 -4.78 11.43
CA ASN A 73 -14.26 -5.02 12.61
C ASN A 73 -14.77 -6.47 12.73
N GLY A 74 -14.54 -7.31 11.72
CA GLY A 74 -14.91 -8.73 11.73
C GLY A 74 -15.00 -9.32 10.32
N GLY A 75 -15.59 -10.52 10.21
CA GLY A 75 -15.72 -11.23 8.94
C GLY A 75 -14.40 -11.88 8.49
N LYS A 76 -14.09 -11.78 7.20
CA LYS A 76 -12.83 -12.28 6.63
C LYS A 76 -11.63 -11.53 7.23
N THR A 77 -10.50 -12.22 7.39
CA THR A 77 -9.23 -11.54 7.70
C THR A 77 -8.71 -10.86 6.44
N LYS A 78 -8.46 -9.54 6.50
CA LYS A 78 -8.11 -8.71 5.35
C LYS A 78 -6.71 -8.14 5.52
N PRO A 79 -5.83 -8.22 4.50
CA PRO A 79 -4.49 -7.71 4.63
C PRO A 79 -4.47 -6.18 4.51
N LYS A 80 -3.74 -5.51 5.41
CA LYS A 80 -3.39 -4.09 5.24
C LYS A 80 -2.60 -3.92 3.95
N PHE A 81 -2.71 -2.77 3.29
CA PHE A 81 -2.10 -2.59 1.97
C PHE A 81 -0.60 -2.25 2.07
N PHE A 82 -0.25 -1.02 2.45
CA PHE A 82 1.11 -0.48 2.36
C PHE A 82 1.61 -0.05 3.74
N SER A 83 2.63 -0.74 4.25
CA SER A 83 3.47 -0.27 5.35
C SER A 83 4.55 0.66 4.81
N ALA A 84 4.37 1.97 5.00
CA ALA A 84 5.39 2.99 4.79
C ALA A 84 6.04 3.29 6.15
N HIS A 85 6.85 2.36 6.64
CA HIS A 85 7.37 2.38 8.00
C HIS A 85 8.86 2.74 8.02
N LYS A 86 9.32 3.39 9.09
CA LYS A 86 10.73 3.73 9.30
C LYS A 86 11.41 4.39 8.09
N LEU A 87 10.67 5.23 7.37
CA LEU A 87 11.19 6.02 6.25
C LEU A 87 11.76 7.33 6.77
N THR A 88 13.04 7.58 6.50
CA THR A 88 13.73 8.82 6.87
C THR A 88 14.20 9.58 5.64
N ASP A 89 13.97 10.88 5.58
CA ASP A 89 14.35 11.76 4.45
C ASP A 89 13.93 11.19 3.08
N SER A 90 12.74 10.59 3.00
CA SER A 90 12.29 9.78 1.86
C SER A 90 11.11 10.41 1.13
N SER A 91 10.85 9.96 -0.09
CA SER A 91 9.74 10.46 -0.91
C SER A 91 8.98 9.35 -1.62
N ILE A 92 7.66 9.53 -1.74
CA ILE A 92 6.77 8.67 -2.50
C ILE A 92 5.97 9.57 -3.44
N THR A 93 6.04 9.33 -4.75
CA THR A 93 5.42 10.21 -5.75
C THR A 93 4.65 9.45 -6.81
N GLY A 94 3.44 9.90 -7.15
CA GLY A 94 2.69 9.42 -8.32
C GLY A 94 2.20 7.97 -8.21
N ILE A 95 2.06 7.44 -7.00
CA ILE A 95 1.56 6.07 -6.79
C ILE A 95 0.04 6.06 -6.91
N THR A 96 -0.50 5.11 -7.69
CA THR A 96 -1.94 4.82 -7.72
C THR A 96 -2.20 3.47 -7.05
N ILE A 97 -3.04 3.46 -6.00
CA ILE A 97 -3.54 2.26 -5.35
C ILE A 97 -5.01 2.10 -5.71
N LYS A 98 -5.38 0.90 -6.17
CA LYS A 98 -6.76 0.55 -6.52
C LYS A 98 -7.27 -0.62 -5.69
N ASN A 99 -8.54 -0.52 -5.26
CA ASN A 99 -9.31 -1.56 -4.58
C ASN A 99 -8.54 -2.21 -3.41
N PRO A 100 -8.21 -1.44 -2.37
CA PRO A 100 -7.52 -1.99 -1.20
C PRO A 100 -8.45 -2.91 -0.38
N PRO A 101 -7.94 -4.03 0.19
CA PRO A 101 -8.78 -4.91 1.01
C PRO A 101 -9.31 -4.27 2.31
N VAL A 102 -8.52 -3.37 2.91
CA VAL A 102 -8.80 -2.62 4.15
C VAL A 102 -7.93 -1.35 4.16
N GLN A 103 -7.35 -0.91 5.29
CA GLN A 103 -6.56 0.33 5.39
C GLN A 103 -5.38 0.33 4.41
N VAL A 104 -5.12 1.50 3.85
CA VAL A 104 -4.25 1.66 2.69
C VAL A 104 -2.82 1.98 3.09
N VAL A 105 -2.52 3.24 3.45
CA VAL A 105 -1.14 3.64 3.76
C VAL A 105 -0.98 3.80 5.27
N SER A 106 -0.27 2.86 5.89
CA SER A 106 0.15 2.97 7.28
C SER A 106 1.51 3.65 7.33
N ILE A 107 1.56 4.85 7.91
CA ILE A 107 2.78 5.64 8.11
C ILE A 107 3.17 5.56 9.58
N ASN A 108 4.32 4.95 9.86
CA ASN A 108 4.78 4.76 11.23
C ASN A 108 6.30 4.89 11.38
N GLY A 109 6.76 5.57 12.43
CA GLY A 109 8.19 5.72 12.70
C GLY A 109 8.93 6.53 11.63
N CYS A 110 8.23 7.39 10.88
CA CYS A 110 8.83 8.17 9.80
C CYS A 110 9.35 9.53 10.31
N ASP A 111 10.38 10.06 9.67
CA ASP A 111 10.88 11.42 9.88
C ASP A 111 11.32 12.04 8.54
N GLY A 112 10.60 13.08 8.09
CA GLY A 112 10.87 13.71 6.79
C GLY A 112 10.43 12.84 5.61
N LEU A 113 9.23 12.25 5.70
CA LEU A 113 8.61 11.53 4.58
C LEU A 113 7.71 12.50 3.80
N THR A 114 7.91 12.64 2.50
CA THR A 114 7.00 13.41 1.64
C THR A 114 6.24 12.47 0.72
N ILE A 115 4.91 12.53 0.74
CA ILE A 115 4.04 11.83 -0.20
C ILE A 115 3.38 12.86 -1.12
N THR A 116 3.50 12.68 -2.43
CA THR A 116 3.01 13.64 -3.44
C THR A 116 2.27 12.91 -4.55
N ASP A 117 1.13 13.46 -4.98
CA ASP A 117 0.34 12.96 -6.11
C ASP A 117 -0.03 11.47 -6.00
N MET A 118 -0.29 10.99 -4.78
CA MET A 118 -0.81 9.64 -4.57
C MET A 118 -2.32 9.61 -4.81
N THR A 119 -2.78 8.65 -5.59
CA THR A 119 -4.21 8.37 -5.80
C THR A 119 -4.57 7.07 -5.09
N ILE A 120 -5.61 7.11 -4.26
CA ILE A 120 -6.20 5.92 -3.63
C ILE A 120 -7.65 5.83 -4.13
N ASP A 121 -7.92 4.84 -4.97
CA ASP A 121 -9.25 4.57 -5.52
C ASP A 121 -9.84 3.31 -4.89
N ALA A 122 -10.80 3.51 -4.00
CA ALA A 122 -11.61 2.45 -3.39
C ALA A 122 -13.09 2.56 -3.79
N SER A 123 -13.42 3.31 -4.86
CA SER A 123 -14.80 3.61 -5.25
C SER A 123 -15.64 2.38 -5.58
N ASP A 124 -15.04 1.31 -6.08
CA ASP A 124 -15.73 0.02 -6.29
C ASP A 124 -16.27 -0.58 -4.98
N GLY A 125 -15.71 -0.19 -3.82
CA GLY A 125 -16.14 -0.61 -2.49
C GLY A 125 -17.50 -0.04 -2.06
N ASP A 126 -17.95 1.07 -2.67
CA ASP A 126 -19.27 1.65 -2.39
C ASP A 126 -20.41 0.76 -2.93
N LYS A 127 -20.12 -0.06 -3.94
CA LYS A 127 -21.09 -1.00 -4.50
C LYS A 127 -21.54 -1.99 -3.44
N ASP A 128 -22.85 -2.02 -3.20
CA ASP A 128 -23.49 -2.87 -2.20
C ASP A 128 -22.90 -2.69 -0.78
N GLU A 129 -22.28 -1.52 -0.49
CA GLU A 129 -21.68 -1.15 0.80
C GLU A 129 -20.64 -2.17 1.32
N GLN A 130 -19.88 -2.81 0.43
CA GLN A 130 -18.99 -3.90 0.83
C GLN A 130 -17.62 -3.43 1.34
N GLY A 131 -17.12 -2.31 0.82
CA GLY A 131 -15.88 -1.68 1.27
C GLY A 131 -16.06 -1.06 2.66
N HIS A 132 -15.17 -1.39 3.60
CA HIS A 132 -15.21 -0.84 4.95
C HIS A 132 -13.81 -0.81 5.56
N ASN A 133 -13.51 0.23 6.34
CA ASN A 133 -12.17 0.53 6.86
C ASN A 133 -11.09 0.61 5.76
N THR A 134 -11.40 1.25 4.63
CA THR A 134 -10.46 1.54 3.53
C THR A 134 -9.82 2.91 3.71
N ASP A 135 -9.27 3.15 4.90
CA ASP A 135 -8.65 4.39 5.34
C ASP A 135 -7.49 4.79 4.41
N GLY A 136 -7.45 6.05 3.97
CA GLY A 136 -6.42 6.52 3.02
C GLY A 136 -5.02 6.54 3.64
N PHE A 137 -4.84 7.31 4.72
CA PHE A 137 -3.57 7.47 5.42
C PHE A 137 -3.76 7.35 6.93
N ASP A 138 -3.14 6.35 7.53
CA ASP A 138 -3.07 6.14 8.97
C ASP A 138 -1.69 6.54 9.48
N ILE A 139 -1.59 7.63 10.24
CA ILE A 139 -0.31 8.19 10.70
C ILE A 139 -0.14 8.00 12.20
N GLY A 140 0.98 7.40 12.61
CA GLY A 140 1.36 7.27 14.02
C GLY A 140 2.85 7.41 14.22
N SER A 141 3.27 7.84 15.42
CA SER A 141 4.68 7.88 15.84
C SER A 141 5.66 8.43 14.78
N SER A 142 5.29 9.50 14.08
CA SER A 142 6.05 10.05 12.97
C SER A 142 6.19 11.57 13.11
N ASN A 143 7.26 12.13 12.54
CA ASN A 143 7.55 13.56 12.49
C ASN A 143 7.67 14.00 11.02
N ASN A 144 7.26 15.24 10.71
CA ASN A 144 7.46 15.84 9.38
C ASN A 144 6.97 14.96 8.22
N VAL A 145 5.68 14.60 8.25
CA VAL A 145 4.97 13.86 7.19
C VAL A 145 3.98 14.79 6.49
#